data_AF-A0AAE9MRN6-F1
#
_entry.id   AF-A0AAE9MRN6-F1
#
_cell.length_a   1.000
_cell.length_b   1.000
_cell.length_c   1.000
_cell.angle_alpha   90.00
_cell.angle_beta   90.00
_cell.angle_gamma   90.00
#
_symmetry.space_group_name_H-M   'P 1'
#
loop_
_entity.id
_entity.type
_entity.pdbx_description
1 polymer ?
#
loop_
_entity_poly.entity_id
_entity_poly.type
_entity_poly.pdbx_seq_one_letter_code
_entity_poly.pdbx_strand_id
1 'polypeptide(L)'
;MKNCLLVPVVFISNFILAALAFSVSVGMWQSVMYGDVPGLFFSAFLHCLYLILPIACIISIFSVYVFMMRHSEKQSLSFLTLIITFALFFALIIPLAYSQGEKIDNTFNSHEKAVIEDKNLETFIEQPAFVQAVSSIARPFVYDIYEQYKVSYISYLIFSGSIFLLIFSLWVFTTLTEWKIVNFTFLPLLLILILYAYSYIRTEGFILSIEDVLPFEILKFWISPILFCLASLLIYIYTSILLLIRHAKKMPKTQKIRKQKIKAPKVKKPKAPKIKMPKPVKPKKGKKAKEEFDTLIPDNLEDFKAGDIDA
;
A
#
# COMPACT_ATOMS: atom_id res chain seq x y z
N MET A 1 0.28 5.29 -20.11
CA MET A 1 -0.33 6.50 -19.54
C MET A 1 -1.72 6.23 -18.98
N LYS A 2 -2.55 5.39 -19.63
CA LYS A 2 -3.91 5.05 -19.21
C LYS A 2 -4.04 4.65 -17.72
N ASN A 3 -3.13 3.82 -17.19
CA ASN A 3 -3.21 3.34 -15.80
C ASN A 3 -2.92 4.42 -14.74
N CYS A 4 -2.18 5.48 -15.08
CA CYS A 4 -1.81 6.53 -14.13
C CYS A 4 -2.97 7.48 -13.84
N LEU A 5 -3.75 7.83 -14.87
CA LEU A 5 -4.95 8.66 -14.72
C LEU A 5 -6.09 7.90 -14.03
N LEU A 6 -6.03 6.57 -13.97
CA LEU A 6 -7.02 5.79 -13.24
C LEU A 6 -6.90 5.97 -11.72
N VAL A 7 -5.71 6.33 -11.21
CA VAL A 7 -5.49 6.47 -9.76
C VAL A 7 -6.35 7.58 -9.14
N PRO A 8 -6.36 8.83 -9.67
CA PRO A 8 -7.30 9.85 -9.22
C PRO A 8 -8.76 9.42 -9.36
N VAL A 9 -9.12 8.72 -10.43
CA VAL A 9 -10.50 8.27 -10.65
C VAL A 9 -10.92 7.26 -9.58
N VAL A 10 -10.06 6.29 -9.26
CA VAL A 10 -10.29 5.32 -8.18
C VAL A 10 -10.37 6.05 -6.83
N PHE A 11 -9.49 7.01 -6.57
CA PHE A 11 -9.54 7.81 -5.35
C PHE A 11 -10.87 8.57 -5.20
N ILE A 12 -11.23 9.36 -6.21
CA ILE A 12 -12.42 10.23 -6.17
C ILE A 12 -13.71 9.41 -6.11
N SER A 13 -13.80 8.33 -6.89
CA SER A 13 -14.99 7.45 -6.86
C SER A 13 -15.19 6.78 -5.51
N ASN A 14 -14.13 6.24 -4.90
CA ASN A 14 -14.21 5.65 -3.56
C ASN A 14 -14.47 6.69 -2.48
N PHE A 15 -13.96 7.92 -2.66
CA PHE A 15 -14.22 9.02 -1.73
C PHE A 15 -15.70 9.39 -1.71
N ILE A 16 -16.28 9.62 -2.89
CA ILE A 16 -17.70 9.94 -3.03
C ILE A 16 -18.55 8.79 -2.50
N LEU A 17 -18.21 7.54 -2.87
CA LEU A 17 -18.96 6.37 -2.42
C LEU A 17 -18.92 6.22 -0.89
N ALA A 18 -17.75 6.36 -0.26
CA ALA A 18 -17.60 6.27 1.19
C ALA A 18 -18.37 7.40 1.89
N ALA A 19 -18.20 8.65 1.43
CA ALA A 19 -18.90 9.80 2.00
C ALA A 19 -20.42 9.62 1.91
N LEU A 20 -20.95 9.25 0.74
CA LEU A 20 -22.39 9.01 0.57
C LEU A 20 -22.88 7.83 1.40
N ALA A 21 -22.14 6.72 1.46
CA ALA A 21 -22.54 5.54 2.22
C ALA A 21 -22.73 5.86 3.72
N PHE A 22 -21.81 6.61 4.32
CA PHE A 22 -21.95 7.03 5.72
C PHE A 22 -23.06 8.08 5.89
N SER A 23 -23.07 9.12 5.07
CA SER A 23 -24.01 10.24 5.23
C SER A 23 -25.46 9.87 4.98
N VAL A 24 -25.75 9.05 3.96
CA VAL A 24 -27.12 8.58 3.68
C VAL A 24 -27.60 7.69 4.83
N SER A 25 -26.75 6.77 5.32
CA SER A 25 -27.11 5.88 6.43
C SER A 25 -27.42 6.66 7.71
N VAL A 26 -26.60 7.65 8.05
CA VAL A 26 -26.83 8.51 9.22
C VAL A 26 -28.05 9.41 9.02
N GLY A 27 -28.25 9.97 7.83
CA GLY A 27 -29.42 10.77 7.50
C GLY A 27 -30.72 9.99 7.65
N MET A 28 -30.76 8.74 7.15
CA MET A 28 -31.90 7.84 7.33
C MET A 28 -32.15 7.53 8.81
N TRP A 29 -31.11 7.16 9.54
CA TRP A 29 -31.22 6.83 10.97
C TRP A 29 -31.73 8.01 11.81
N GLN A 30 -31.20 9.22 11.59
CA GLN A 30 -31.65 10.42 12.28
C GLN A 30 -33.09 10.80 11.92
N SER A 31 -33.47 10.64 10.65
CA SER A 31 -34.86 10.88 10.22
C SER A 31 -35.86 9.93 10.88
N VAL A 32 -35.47 8.68 11.15
CA VAL A 32 -36.31 7.74 11.90
C VAL A 32 -36.37 8.12 13.38
N MET A 33 -35.26 8.56 13.97
CA MET A 33 -35.15 8.91 15.39
C MET A 33 -35.93 10.16 15.80
N TYR A 34 -35.95 11.19 14.95
CA TYR A 34 -36.61 12.46 15.22
C TYR A 34 -38.04 12.53 14.64
N GLY A 35 -38.47 11.48 13.91
CA GLY A 35 -39.75 11.46 13.22
C GLY A 35 -39.76 12.22 11.90
N ASP A 36 -40.95 12.33 11.30
CA ASP A 36 -41.17 12.94 9.98
C ASP A 36 -41.09 14.48 10.03
N VAL A 37 -39.91 14.99 10.37
CA VAL A 37 -39.61 16.43 10.36
C VAL A 37 -39.09 16.82 8.98
N PRO A 38 -39.76 17.74 8.27
CA PRO A 38 -39.39 18.11 6.91
C PRO A 38 -37.97 18.69 6.87
N GLY A 39 -37.13 18.14 5.98
CA GLY A 39 -35.76 18.61 5.79
C GLY A 39 -34.72 18.01 6.74
N LEU A 40 -35.14 17.27 7.77
CA LEU A 40 -34.22 16.68 8.74
C LEU A 40 -33.27 15.66 8.11
N PHE A 41 -33.77 14.82 7.20
CA PHE A 41 -32.92 13.88 6.47
C PHE A 41 -31.74 14.61 5.82
N PHE A 42 -32.01 15.74 5.17
CA PHE A 42 -31.00 16.50 4.45
C PHE A 42 -30.04 17.24 5.40
N SER A 43 -30.55 17.79 6.51
CA SER A 43 -29.69 18.43 7.51
C SER A 43 -28.77 17.41 8.20
N ALA A 44 -29.29 16.25 8.59
CA ALA A 44 -28.51 15.15 9.16
C ALA A 44 -27.50 14.55 8.17
N PHE A 45 -27.91 14.42 6.90
CA PHE A 45 -27.04 13.99 5.81
C PHE A 45 -25.85 14.94 5.65
N LEU A 46 -26.10 16.25 5.56
CA LEU A 46 -25.04 17.26 5.42
C LEU A 46 -24.15 17.31 6.66
N HIS A 47 -24.75 17.23 7.85
CA HIS A 47 -24.05 17.18 9.13
C HIS A 47 -23.02 16.05 9.17
N CYS A 48 -23.45 14.85 8.79
CA CYS A 48 -22.55 13.71 8.70
C CYS A 48 -21.54 13.87 7.56
N LEU A 49 -21.97 14.38 6.40
CA LEU A 49 -21.14 14.52 5.20
C LEU A 49 -19.91 15.38 5.43
N TYR A 50 -20.07 16.59 5.97
CA TYR A 50 -18.94 17.48 6.14
C TYR A 50 -17.95 16.92 7.17
N LEU A 51 -18.45 16.33 8.26
CA LEU A 51 -17.62 15.71 9.30
C LEU A 51 -16.86 14.50 8.77
N ILE A 52 -17.50 13.55 8.08
CA ILE A 52 -16.88 12.26 7.74
C ILE A 52 -15.78 12.33 6.66
N LEU A 53 -15.60 13.48 5.99
CA LEU A 53 -14.67 13.62 4.86
C LEU A 53 -13.22 13.16 5.15
N PRO A 54 -12.60 13.42 6.32
CA PRO A 54 -11.26 12.90 6.61
C PRO A 54 -11.22 11.37 6.63
N ILE A 55 -12.23 10.71 7.20
CA ILE A 55 -12.32 9.25 7.22
C ILE A 55 -12.56 8.71 5.81
N ALA A 56 -13.46 9.32 5.04
CA ALA A 56 -13.69 8.96 3.64
C ALA A 56 -12.39 9.09 2.81
N CYS A 57 -11.58 10.12 3.09
CA CYS A 57 -10.29 10.32 2.46
C CYS A 57 -9.31 9.16 2.79
N ILE A 58 -9.22 8.75 4.05
CA ILE A 58 -8.36 7.62 4.48
C ILE A 58 -8.80 6.31 3.81
N ILE A 59 -10.10 6.01 3.77
CA ILE A 59 -10.65 4.81 3.11
C ILE A 59 -10.33 4.82 1.60
N SER A 60 -10.37 5.99 0.98
CA SER A 60 -10.06 6.16 -0.44
C SER A 60 -8.59 5.89 -0.74
N ILE A 61 -7.67 6.31 0.14
CA ILE A 61 -6.24 5.97 0.03
C ILE A 61 -6.05 4.45 0.06
N PHE A 62 -6.76 3.74 0.96
CA PHE A 62 -6.69 2.28 1.02
C PHE A 62 -7.23 1.61 -0.24
N SER A 63 -8.27 2.17 -0.85
CA SER A 63 -8.81 1.65 -2.11
C SER A 63 -7.82 1.83 -3.27
N VAL A 64 -7.15 2.98 -3.34
CA VAL A 64 -6.07 3.24 -4.31
C VAL A 64 -4.90 2.28 -4.09
N TYR A 65 -4.55 1.96 -2.84
CA TYR A 65 -3.53 0.98 -2.53
C TYR A 65 -3.85 -0.39 -3.12
N VAL A 66 -5.05 -0.91 -2.87
CA VAL A 66 -5.50 -2.20 -3.41
C VAL A 66 -5.45 -2.20 -4.94
N PHE A 67 -5.84 -1.09 -5.56
CA PHE A 67 -5.73 -0.91 -7.00
C PHE A 67 -4.27 -0.97 -7.49
N MET A 68 -3.35 -0.26 -6.83
CA MET A 68 -1.93 -0.26 -7.19
C MET A 68 -1.25 -1.63 -6.97
N MET A 69 -1.70 -2.43 -6.00
CA MET A 69 -1.23 -3.81 -5.82
C MET A 69 -1.62 -4.74 -6.98
N ARG A 70 -2.74 -4.44 -7.65
CA ARG A 70 -3.24 -5.19 -8.80
C ARG A 70 -2.56 -4.75 -10.10
N HIS A 71 -2.24 -3.46 -10.20
CA HIS A 71 -1.66 -2.86 -11.40
C HIS A 71 -0.30 -2.21 -11.08
N SER A 72 0.76 -3.04 -11.06
CA SER A 72 2.13 -2.61 -10.67
C SER A 72 2.88 -1.81 -11.74
N GLU A 73 2.25 -1.47 -12.87
CA GLU A 73 2.91 -0.74 -13.94
C GLU A 73 3.02 0.75 -13.61
N LYS A 74 4.24 1.30 -13.67
CA LYS A 74 4.56 2.73 -13.46
C LYS A 74 4.15 3.29 -12.09
N GLN A 75 4.42 2.52 -11.03
CA GLN A 75 4.13 2.88 -9.63
C GLN A 75 4.58 4.29 -9.22
N SER A 76 5.73 4.77 -9.69
CA SER A 76 6.26 6.09 -9.34
C SER A 76 5.38 7.26 -9.83
N LEU A 77 4.86 7.19 -11.06
CA LEU A 77 4.01 8.25 -11.60
C LEU A 77 2.60 8.22 -10.97
N SER A 78 2.07 7.02 -10.75
CA SER A 78 0.82 6.81 -10.01
C SER A 78 0.90 7.36 -8.59
N PHE A 79 2.04 7.18 -7.93
CA PHE A 79 2.31 7.70 -6.60
C PHE A 79 2.34 9.23 -6.55
N LEU A 80 3.04 9.88 -7.49
CA LEU A 80 3.06 11.34 -7.59
C LEU A 80 1.64 11.89 -7.79
N THR A 81 0.87 11.25 -8.66
CA THR A 81 -0.50 11.67 -8.96
C THR A 81 -1.39 11.52 -7.73
N LEU A 82 -1.24 10.43 -6.96
CA LEU A 82 -1.94 10.22 -5.70
C LEU A 82 -1.61 11.32 -4.69
N ILE A 83 -0.33 11.69 -4.52
CA ILE A 83 0.07 12.76 -3.60
C ILE A 83 -0.60 14.08 -3.98
N ILE A 84 -0.61 14.44 -5.27
CA ILE A 84 -1.22 15.70 -5.73
C ILE A 84 -2.74 15.67 -5.48
N THR A 85 -3.43 14.60 -5.89
CA THR A 85 -4.88 14.48 -5.65
C THR A 85 -5.20 14.52 -4.16
N PHE A 86 -4.44 13.79 -3.36
CA PHE A 86 -4.62 13.76 -1.92
C PHE A 86 -4.40 15.14 -1.28
N ALA A 87 -3.33 15.84 -1.65
CA ALA A 87 -3.03 17.20 -1.16
C ALA A 87 -4.16 18.19 -1.51
N LEU A 88 -4.74 18.09 -2.71
CA LEU A 88 -5.89 18.91 -3.10
C LEU A 88 -7.11 18.64 -2.22
N PHE A 89 -7.41 17.38 -1.92
CA PHE A 89 -8.56 17.04 -1.07
C PHE A 89 -8.34 17.50 0.37
N PHE A 90 -7.16 17.23 0.90
CA PHE A 90 -6.75 17.58 2.25
C PHE A 90 -6.71 19.10 2.48
N ALA A 91 -6.07 19.85 1.59
CA ALA A 91 -5.83 21.28 1.77
C ALA A 91 -6.97 22.17 1.25
N LEU A 92 -7.80 21.69 0.31
CA LEU A 92 -8.84 22.51 -0.32
C LEU A 92 -10.26 21.96 -0.09
N ILE A 93 -10.53 20.71 -0.48
CA ILE A 93 -11.90 20.17 -0.49
C ILE A 93 -12.48 20.03 0.92
N ILE A 94 -11.72 19.44 1.86
CA ILE A 94 -12.18 19.26 3.24
C ILE A 94 -12.38 20.63 3.94
N PRO A 95 -11.42 21.55 3.92
CA PRO A 95 -11.60 22.90 4.47
C PRO A 95 -12.76 23.67 3.85
N LEU A 96 -13.01 23.51 2.55
CA LEU A 96 -14.14 24.14 1.88
C LEU A 96 -15.48 23.64 2.45
N ALA A 97 -15.62 22.34 2.71
CA ALA A 97 -16.80 21.81 3.38
C ALA A 97 -16.91 22.29 4.83
N TYR A 98 -15.79 22.34 5.56
CA TYR A 98 -15.75 22.84 6.93
C TYR A 98 -16.13 24.32 7.06
N SER A 99 -15.87 25.14 6.03
CA SER A 99 -16.31 26.53 6.00
C SER A 99 -17.83 26.69 6.10
N GLN A 100 -18.58 25.65 5.71
CA GLN A 100 -20.04 25.60 5.80
C GLN A 100 -20.54 24.87 7.06
N GLY A 101 -19.63 24.27 7.85
CA GLY A 101 -19.95 23.41 8.98
C GLY A 101 -20.82 24.09 10.03
N GLU A 102 -20.50 25.34 10.40
CA GLU A 102 -21.26 26.07 11.44
C GLU A 102 -22.72 26.32 11.02
N LYS A 103 -22.93 26.68 9.75
CA LYS A 103 -24.28 26.86 9.19
C LYS A 103 -25.07 25.55 9.18
N ILE A 104 -24.40 24.44 8.84
CA ILE A 104 -24.99 23.10 8.82
C ILE A 104 -25.33 22.66 10.25
N ASP A 105 -24.43 22.84 11.21
CA ASP A 105 -24.62 22.51 12.62
C ASP A 105 -25.79 23.27 13.22
N ASN A 106 -25.86 24.58 12.98
CA ASN A 106 -26.96 25.41 13.47
C ASN A 106 -28.31 24.96 12.90
N THR A 107 -28.33 24.55 11.63
CA THR A 107 -29.53 24.04 10.97
C THR A 107 -29.92 22.67 11.53
N PHE A 108 -28.96 21.78 11.77
CA PHE A 108 -29.23 20.45 12.32
C PHE A 108 -29.74 20.55 13.77
N ASN A 109 -29.07 21.36 14.60
CA ASN A 109 -29.38 21.51 16.02
C ASN A 109 -30.67 22.29 16.30
N SER A 110 -31.25 23.00 15.31
CA SER A 110 -32.54 23.67 15.47
C SER A 110 -33.73 22.71 15.43
N HIS A 111 -33.52 21.44 15.12
CA HIS A 111 -34.58 20.44 15.07
C HIS A 111 -34.76 19.82 16.46
N GLU A 112 -35.99 19.80 16.95
CA GLU A 112 -36.33 19.20 18.24
C GLU A 112 -36.50 17.69 18.10
N LYS A 113 -35.96 16.93 19.04
CA LYS A 113 -36.05 15.46 19.04
C LYS A 113 -37.47 15.04 19.42
N ALA A 114 -38.09 14.20 18.59
CA ALA A 114 -39.38 13.62 18.93
C ALA A 114 -39.28 12.77 20.22
N VAL A 115 -40.29 12.87 21.06
CA VAL A 115 -40.45 12.02 22.24
C VAL A 115 -40.96 10.66 21.77
N ILE A 116 -40.14 9.62 21.92
CA ILE A 116 -40.54 8.25 21.63
C ILE A 116 -41.15 7.67 22.91
N GLU A 117 -42.46 7.45 22.92
CA GLU A 117 -43.17 6.90 24.10
C GLU A 117 -43.02 5.38 24.22
N ASP A 118 -42.80 4.67 23.10
CA ASP A 118 -42.65 3.22 23.06
C ASP A 118 -41.18 2.80 23.24
N LYS A 119 -40.89 2.23 24.42
CA LYS A 119 -39.56 1.72 24.79
C LYS A 119 -39.04 0.60 23.89
N ASN A 120 -39.93 -0.22 23.31
CA ASN A 120 -39.51 -1.29 22.40
C ASN A 120 -39.09 -0.71 21.05
N LEU A 121 -39.81 0.32 20.58
CA LEU A 121 -39.46 1.05 19.37
C LEU A 121 -38.16 1.83 19.56
N GLU A 122 -37.97 2.46 20.72
CA GLU A 122 -36.72 3.13 21.09
C GLU A 122 -35.54 2.16 21.03
N THR A 123 -35.65 0.99 21.67
CA THR A 123 -34.61 -0.05 21.67
C THR A 123 -34.31 -0.59 20.26
N PHE A 124 -35.31 -0.63 19.37
CA PHE A 124 -35.14 -1.11 17.99
C PHE A 124 -34.41 -0.09 17.09
N ILE A 125 -34.70 1.21 17.26
CA ILE A 125 -34.09 2.28 16.46
C ILE A 125 -32.71 2.65 17.01
N GLU A 126 -32.46 2.38 18.30
CA GLU A 126 -31.16 2.61 18.94
C GLU A 126 -30.00 2.03 18.12
N GLN A 127 -28.92 2.81 18.06
CA GLN A 127 -27.75 2.44 17.28
C GLN A 127 -27.18 1.12 17.83
N PRO A 128 -26.90 0.11 16.99
CA PRO A 128 -26.35 -1.16 17.47
C PRO A 128 -25.06 -0.96 18.25
N ALA A 129 -24.83 -1.77 19.30
CA ALA A 129 -23.69 -1.62 20.21
C ALA A 129 -22.33 -1.55 19.49
N PHE A 130 -22.14 -2.30 18.40
CA PHE A 130 -20.91 -2.26 17.62
C PHE A 130 -20.72 -0.90 16.91
N VAL A 131 -21.80 -0.30 16.40
CA VAL A 131 -21.73 1.02 15.75
C VAL A 131 -21.50 2.11 16.81
N GLN A 132 -22.10 1.98 17.99
CA GLN A 132 -21.81 2.88 19.12
C GLN A 132 -20.33 2.82 19.51
N ALA A 133 -19.75 1.62 19.61
CA ALA A 133 -18.33 1.43 19.94
C ALA A 133 -17.39 2.01 18.85
N VAL A 134 -17.72 1.83 17.57
CA VAL A 134 -16.93 2.44 16.49
C VAL A 134 -17.11 3.96 16.50
N SER A 135 -18.32 4.46 16.78
CA SER A 135 -18.59 5.90 16.86
C SER A 135 -17.85 6.55 18.03
N SER A 136 -17.79 5.92 19.20
CA SER A 136 -17.08 6.47 20.36
C SER A 136 -15.58 6.64 20.11
N ILE A 137 -15.00 5.80 19.24
CA ILE A 137 -13.59 5.86 18.84
C ILE A 137 -13.38 6.87 17.70
N ALA A 138 -14.25 6.86 16.68
CA ALA A 138 -14.07 7.69 15.48
C ALA A 138 -14.55 9.14 15.65
N ARG A 139 -15.58 9.38 16.46
CA ARG A 139 -16.17 10.70 16.65
C ARG A 139 -15.19 11.72 17.23
N PRO A 140 -14.44 11.45 18.31
CA PRO A 140 -13.42 12.36 18.82
C PRO A 140 -12.46 12.82 17.73
N PHE A 141 -11.95 11.86 16.94
CA PHE A 141 -11.01 12.11 15.87
C PHE A 141 -11.55 13.08 14.82
N VAL A 142 -12.78 12.87 14.35
CA VAL A 142 -13.38 13.72 13.31
C VAL A 142 -13.72 15.11 13.83
N TYR A 143 -14.30 15.20 15.03
CA TYR A 143 -14.67 16.48 15.62
C TYR A 143 -13.45 17.31 15.98
N ASP A 144 -12.40 16.70 16.52
CA ASP A 144 -11.18 17.44 16.87
C ASP A 144 -10.51 18.02 15.63
N ILE A 145 -10.52 17.32 14.48
CA ILE A 145 -10.03 17.88 13.20
C ILE A 145 -10.84 19.13 12.80
N TYR A 146 -12.17 19.08 12.95
CA TYR A 146 -13.04 20.22 12.65
C TYR A 146 -12.83 21.39 13.63
N GLU A 147 -12.70 21.11 14.93
CA GLU A 147 -12.39 22.13 15.93
C GLU A 147 -11.03 22.80 15.68
N GLN A 148 -10.01 22.04 15.26
CA GLN A 148 -8.74 22.65 14.85
C GLN A 148 -8.89 23.59 13.64
N TYR A 149 -9.79 23.27 12.70
CA TYR A 149 -10.10 24.17 11.59
C TYR A 149 -10.78 25.46 12.07
N LYS A 150 -11.70 25.37 13.03
CA LYS A 150 -12.35 26.55 13.64
C LYS A 150 -11.35 27.45 14.36
N VAL A 151 -10.32 26.88 15.00
CA VAL A 151 -9.23 27.65 15.61
C VAL A 151 -8.44 28.41 14.55
N SER A 152 -7.86 27.69 13.59
CA SER A 152 -7.22 28.31 12.43
C SER A 152 -6.95 27.30 11.33
N TYR A 153 -6.86 27.78 10.08
CA TYR A 153 -6.46 26.95 8.96
C TYR A 153 -5.05 26.34 9.14
N ILE A 154 -4.12 27.07 9.77
CA ILE A 154 -2.76 26.57 10.04
C ILE A 154 -2.80 25.44 11.08
N SER A 155 -3.56 25.59 12.15
CA SER A 155 -3.75 24.55 13.18
C SER A 155 -4.30 23.27 12.56
N TYR A 156 -5.31 23.40 11.68
CA TYR A 156 -5.83 22.28 10.90
C TYR A 156 -4.75 21.60 10.06
N LEU A 157 -3.97 22.37 9.28
CA LEU A 157 -2.93 21.80 8.42
C LEU A 157 -1.87 21.03 9.22
N ILE A 158 -1.45 21.54 10.36
CA ILE A 158 -0.47 20.88 11.24
C ILE A 158 -1.06 19.59 11.80
N PHE A 159 -2.25 19.68 12.41
CA PHE A 159 -2.87 18.55 13.08
C PHE A 159 -3.24 17.44 12.10
N SER A 160 -4.05 17.77 11.10
CA SER A 160 -4.52 16.81 10.12
C SER A 160 -3.38 16.34 9.20
N GLY A 161 -2.41 17.20 8.87
CA GLY A 161 -1.21 16.82 8.13
C GLY A 161 -0.36 15.75 8.83
N SER A 162 -0.20 15.84 10.15
CA SER A 162 0.54 14.83 10.93
C SER A 162 -0.14 13.46 10.92
N ILE A 163 -1.48 13.43 10.98
CA ILE A 163 -2.29 12.21 10.88
C ILE A 163 -2.13 11.60 9.49
N PHE A 164 -2.27 12.41 8.45
CA PHE A 164 -2.16 11.93 7.09
C PHE A 164 -0.74 11.45 6.75
N LEU A 165 0.29 12.08 7.32
CA LEU A 165 1.66 11.58 7.24
C LEU A 165 1.79 10.17 7.85
N LEU A 166 1.17 9.94 9.01
CA LEU A 166 1.13 8.62 9.66
C LEU A 166 0.42 7.58 8.77
N ILE A 167 -0.77 7.88 8.26
CA ILE A 167 -1.50 6.99 7.34
C ILE A 167 -0.68 6.69 6.08
N PHE A 168 -0.02 7.71 5.52
CA PHE A 168 0.83 7.55 4.35
C PHE A 168 2.07 6.71 4.63
N SER A 169 2.66 6.81 5.83
CA SER A 169 3.79 5.96 6.21
C SER A 169 3.41 4.48 6.30
N LEU A 170 2.20 4.17 6.77
CA LEU A 170 1.66 2.81 6.74
C LEU A 170 1.45 2.31 5.31
N TRP A 171 1.00 3.18 4.42
CA TRP A 171 0.89 2.88 3.00
C TRP A 171 2.25 2.56 2.36
N VAL A 172 3.28 3.35 2.62
CA VAL A 172 4.64 3.09 2.12
C VAL A 172 5.14 1.76 2.67
N PHE A 173 4.95 1.51 3.96
CA PHE A 173 5.32 0.24 4.59
C PHE A 173 4.67 -0.97 3.92
N THR A 174 3.36 -0.92 3.74
CA THR A 174 2.60 -2.02 3.16
C THR A 174 2.83 -2.17 1.65
N THR A 175 3.23 -1.13 0.93
CA THR A 175 3.64 -1.26 -0.48
C THR A 175 4.98 -1.98 -0.60
N LEU A 176 5.91 -1.66 0.32
CA LEU A 176 7.26 -2.22 0.31
C LEU A 176 7.32 -3.66 0.81
N THR A 177 6.49 -4.07 1.77
CA THR A 177 6.55 -5.45 2.29
C THR A 177 6.09 -6.49 1.26
N GLU A 178 5.27 -6.12 0.27
CA GLU A 178 4.70 -6.98 -0.79
C GLU A 178 3.79 -8.13 -0.27
N TRP A 179 3.46 -8.17 1.03
CA TRP A 179 2.60 -9.18 1.63
C TRP A 179 1.12 -8.87 1.36
N LYS A 180 0.66 -9.09 0.12
CA LYS A 180 -0.65 -8.64 -0.37
C LYS A 180 -1.83 -8.95 0.57
N ILE A 181 -1.96 -10.20 1.02
CA ILE A 181 -3.08 -10.62 1.88
C ILE A 181 -2.94 -10.07 3.30
N VAL A 182 -1.74 -10.18 3.88
CA VAL A 182 -1.49 -9.71 5.26
C VAL A 182 -1.70 -8.19 5.33
N ASN A 183 -1.17 -7.43 4.37
CA ASN A 183 -1.30 -5.99 4.34
C ASN A 183 -2.74 -5.52 4.15
N PHE A 184 -3.54 -6.25 3.35
CA PHE A 184 -4.96 -5.95 3.16
C PHE A 184 -5.74 -6.04 4.47
N THR A 185 -5.47 -7.07 5.29
CA THR A 185 -6.09 -7.23 6.61
C THR A 185 -5.50 -6.27 7.65
N PHE A 186 -4.21 -5.97 7.56
CA PHE A 186 -3.49 -5.19 8.57
C PHE A 186 -3.78 -3.68 8.49
N LEU A 187 -4.03 -3.13 7.30
CA LEU A 187 -4.37 -1.70 7.11
C LEU A 187 -5.61 -1.24 7.91
N PRO A 188 -6.79 -1.88 7.79
CA PRO A 188 -7.96 -1.47 8.57
C PRO A 188 -7.76 -1.69 10.08
N LEU A 189 -7.05 -2.76 10.47
CA LEU A 189 -6.72 -3.03 11.87
C LEU A 189 -5.84 -1.92 12.45
N LEU A 190 -4.78 -1.52 11.75
CA LEU A 190 -3.91 -0.42 12.14
C LEU A 190 -4.65 0.91 12.20
N LEU A 191 -5.59 1.16 11.28
CA LEU A 191 -6.43 2.36 11.34
C LEU A 191 -7.24 2.39 12.63
N ILE A 192 -7.92 1.29 12.97
CA ILE A 192 -8.68 1.18 14.23
C ILE A 192 -7.76 1.39 15.43
N LEU A 193 -6.56 0.80 15.40
CA LEU A 193 -5.57 0.96 16.47
C LEU A 193 -5.11 2.43 16.60
N ILE A 194 -4.92 3.15 15.50
CA ILE A 194 -4.58 4.59 15.50
C ILE A 194 -5.72 5.40 16.12
N LEU A 195 -6.97 5.15 15.73
CA LEU A 195 -8.12 5.86 16.27
C LEU A 195 -8.32 5.56 17.77
N TYR A 196 -8.08 4.33 18.17
CA TYR A 196 -8.11 3.92 19.58
C TYR A 196 -6.98 4.59 20.39
N ALA A 197 -5.75 4.57 19.87
CA ALA A 197 -4.61 5.24 20.48
C ALA A 197 -4.85 6.75 20.59
N TYR A 198 -5.46 7.37 19.59
CA TYR A 198 -5.86 8.78 19.65
C TYR A 198 -6.84 9.06 20.78
N SER A 199 -7.85 8.21 20.94
CA SER A 199 -8.83 8.31 22.03
C SER A 199 -8.13 8.26 23.40
N TYR A 200 -7.08 7.45 23.54
CA TYR A 200 -6.26 7.40 24.75
C TYR A 200 -5.39 8.65 24.94
N ILE A 201 -4.70 9.13 23.90
CA ILE A 201 -3.83 10.32 23.94
C ILE A 201 -4.59 11.57 24.39
N ARG A 202 -5.87 11.67 24.06
CA ARG A 202 -6.74 12.78 24.45
C ARG A 202 -7.05 12.82 25.94
N THR A 203 -6.82 11.73 26.68
CA THR A 203 -7.16 11.64 28.11
C THR A 203 -6.26 12.57 28.93
N GLU A 204 -6.82 13.30 29.88
CA GLU A 204 -6.06 14.21 30.76
C GLU A 204 -4.89 13.49 31.47
N GLY A 205 -5.13 12.27 31.95
CA GLY A 205 -4.07 11.46 32.59
C GLY A 205 -2.87 11.17 31.68
N PHE A 206 -3.09 11.01 30.37
CA PHE A 206 -1.98 10.83 29.42
C PHE A 206 -1.21 12.13 29.22
N ILE A 207 -1.93 13.25 29.08
CA ILE A 207 -1.32 14.58 28.92
C ILE A 207 -0.44 14.93 30.13
N LEU A 208 -0.97 14.73 31.35
CA LEU A 208 -0.22 14.94 32.59
C LEU A 208 1.02 14.05 32.68
N SER A 209 0.91 12.77 32.29
CA SER A 209 2.05 11.85 32.28
C SER A 209 3.16 12.29 31.32
N ILE A 210 2.79 12.93 30.21
CA ILE A 210 3.76 13.48 29.25
C ILE A 210 4.40 14.76 29.81
N GLU A 211 3.60 15.65 30.40
CA GLU A 211 4.08 16.88 31.04
C GLU A 211 5.07 16.58 32.20
N ASP A 212 4.84 15.52 32.98
CA ASP A 212 5.73 15.10 34.07
C ASP A 212 7.09 14.56 33.60
N VAL A 213 7.14 13.95 32.41
CA VAL A 213 8.35 13.32 31.86
C VAL A 213 9.21 14.33 31.10
N LEU A 214 8.60 15.37 30.53
CA LEU A 214 9.31 16.35 29.70
C LEU A 214 9.85 17.51 30.53
N PRO A 215 11.14 17.87 30.36
CA PRO A 215 11.75 18.96 31.12
C PRO A 215 11.34 20.37 30.63
N PHE A 216 10.36 20.48 29.73
CA PHE A 216 9.90 21.75 29.15
C PHE A 216 8.38 21.74 28.92
N GLU A 217 7.76 22.92 29.05
CA GLU A 217 6.34 23.11 28.80
C GLU A 217 6.03 22.99 27.31
N ILE A 218 5.14 22.06 26.95
CA ILE A 218 4.60 21.91 25.60
C ILE A 218 3.13 22.34 25.63
N LEU A 219 2.72 23.19 24.69
CA LEU A 219 1.29 23.50 24.52
C LEU A 219 0.54 22.20 24.19
N LYS A 220 -0.56 21.92 24.90
CA LYS A 220 -1.36 20.68 24.72
C LYS A 220 -1.68 20.35 23.25
N PHE A 221 -1.88 21.38 22.42
CA PHE A 221 -2.07 21.25 20.97
C PHE A 221 -0.96 20.45 20.27
N TRP A 222 0.30 20.65 20.63
CA TRP A 222 1.46 20.07 19.96
C TRP A 222 1.70 18.59 20.29
N ILE A 223 1.13 18.08 21.39
CA ILE A 223 1.37 16.71 21.85
C ILE A 223 0.94 15.69 20.80
N SER A 224 -0.30 15.80 20.29
CA SER A 224 -0.83 14.84 19.31
C SER A 224 -0.08 14.87 17.96
N PRO A 225 0.13 16.04 17.31
CA PRO A 225 0.89 16.10 16.06
C PRO A 225 2.32 15.57 16.18
N ILE A 226 3.02 15.88 17.28
CA ILE A 226 4.38 15.38 17.51
C ILE A 226 4.38 13.87 17.62
N LEU A 227 3.45 13.28 18.38
CA LEU A 227 3.32 11.83 18.53
C LEU A 227 3.05 11.14 17.19
N PHE A 228 2.16 11.69 16.36
CA PHE A 228 1.89 11.15 15.03
C PHE A 228 3.09 11.25 14.09
N CYS A 229 3.81 12.36 14.12
CA CYS A 229 5.05 12.53 13.36
C CYS A 229 6.14 11.55 13.81
N LEU A 230 6.32 11.35 15.12
CA LEU A 230 7.28 10.38 15.67
C LEU A 230 6.92 8.94 15.27
N ALA A 231 5.66 8.55 15.41
CA ALA A 231 5.17 7.25 14.98
C ALA A 231 5.41 7.02 13.47
N SER A 232 5.11 8.03 12.65
CA SER A 232 5.36 7.99 11.21
C SER A 232 6.85 7.85 10.88
N LEU A 233 7.71 8.58 11.59
CA LEU A 233 9.15 8.54 11.40
C LEU A 233 9.73 7.16 11.74
N LEU A 234 9.25 6.52 12.82
CA LEU A 234 9.64 5.14 13.15
C LEU A 234 9.28 4.15 12.03
N ILE A 235 8.10 4.29 11.44
CA ILE A 235 7.66 3.48 10.31
C ILE A 235 8.55 3.74 9.07
N TYR A 236 8.92 5.00 8.81
CA TYR A 236 9.83 5.35 7.72
C TYR A 236 11.25 4.82 7.91
N ILE A 237 11.78 4.84 9.13
CA ILE A 237 13.09 4.26 9.44
C ILE A 237 13.05 2.74 9.22
N TYR A 238 12.04 2.07 9.77
CA TYR A 238 11.90 0.62 9.61
C TYR A 238 11.77 0.21 8.14
N THR A 239 10.95 0.92 7.36
CA THR A 239 10.82 0.68 5.91
C THR A 239 12.10 0.92 5.15
N SER A 240 12.84 1.98 5.48
CA SER A 240 14.12 2.29 4.85
C SER A 240 15.16 1.19 5.12
N ILE A 241 15.22 0.68 6.36
CA ILE A 241 16.09 -0.45 6.72
C ILE A 241 15.71 -1.70 5.94
N LEU A 242 14.41 -2.03 5.84
CA LEU A 242 13.93 -3.17 5.06
C LEU A 242 14.32 -3.06 3.58
N LEU A 243 14.20 -1.86 3.00
CA LEU A 243 14.62 -1.57 1.63
C LEU A 243 16.12 -1.76 1.45
N LEU A 244 16.94 -1.24 2.36
CA LEU A 244 18.39 -1.39 2.33
C LEU A 244 18.81 -2.86 2.40
N ILE A 245 18.18 -3.66 3.28
CA ILE A 245 18.45 -5.10 3.39
C ILE A 245 18.09 -5.83 2.08
N ARG A 246 16.94 -5.49 1.47
CA ARG A 246 16.53 -6.09 0.18
C ARG A 246 17.47 -5.70 -0.95
N HIS A 247 17.89 -4.45 -1.00
CA HIS A 247 18.83 -3.97 -2.01
C HIS A 247 20.21 -4.62 -1.84
N ALA A 248 20.70 -4.75 -0.61
CA ALA A 248 21.94 -5.44 -0.30
C ALA A 248 21.90 -6.93 -0.70
N LYS A 249 20.76 -7.62 -0.49
CA LYS A 249 20.55 -9.00 -0.96
C LYS A 249 20.50 -9.13 -2.49
N LYS A 250 19.98 -8.11 -3.19
CA LYS A 250 19.89 -8.08 -4.66
C LYS A 250 21.18 -7.67 -5.35
N MET A 251 22.16 -7.09 -4.64
CA MET A 251 23.47 -6.86 -5.24
C MET A 251 24.07 -8.20 -5.66
N PRO A 252 24.50 -8.37 -6.92
CA PRO A 252 25.18 -9.57 -7.34
C PRO A 252 26.41 -9.72 -6.44
N LYS A 253 26.48 -10.83 -5.68
CA LYS A 253 27.70 -11.23 -4.97
C LYS A 253 28.85 -11.02 -5.95
N THR A 254 29.77 -10.12 -5.60
CA THR A 254 30.93 -9.71 -6.39
C THR A 254 31.40 -10.92 -7.19
N GLN A 255 31.22 -10.88 -8.52
CA GLN A 255 31.56 -12.01 -9.39
C GLN A 255 32.96 -12.45 -8.99
N LYS A 256 33.08 -13.63 -8.37
CA LYS A 256 34.37 -14.25 -8.13
C LYS A 256 35.04 -14.23 -9.48
N ILE A 257 36.08 -13.40 -9.63
CA ILE A 257 36.88 -13.30 -10.85
C ILE A 257 37.22 -14.74 -11.21
N ARG A 258 36.53 -15.27 -12.23
CA ARG A 258 36.77 -16.61 -12.73
C ARG A 258 38.16 -16.47 -13.29
N LYS A 259 39.19 -16.94 -12.56
CA LYS A 259 40.57 -16.97 -13.04
C LYS A 259 40.51 -17.65 -14.40
N GLN A 260 40.52 -16.86 -15.47
CA GLN A 260 40.66 -17.39 -16.81
C GLN A 260 42.02 -18.08 -16.76
N LYS A 261 42.02 -19.42 -16.77
CA LYS A 261 43.22 -20.17 -17.08
C LYS A 261 43.56 -19.76 -18.52
N ILE A 262 44.47 -18.80 -18.65
CA ILE A 262 45.10 -18.48 -19.92
C ILE A 262 45.73 -19.79 -20.37
N LYS A 263 45.11 -20.46 -21.35
CA LYS A 263 45.75 -21.57 -22.04
C LYS A 263 46.90 -20.95 -22.82
N ALA A 264 48.11 -21.09 -22.31
CA ALA A 264 49.31 -20.74 -23.04
C ALA A 264 49.26 -21.42 -24.42
N PRO A 265 49.48 -20.69 -25.53
CA PRO A 265 49.47 -21.28 -26.84
C PRO A 265 50.60 -22.31 -26.92
N LYS A 266 50.27 -23.55 -27.33
CA LYS A 266 51.27 -24.57 -27.62
C LYS A 266 52.19 -24.04 -28.71
N VAL A 267 53.46 -23.82 -28.36
CA VAL A 267 54.54 -23.49 -29.30
C VAL A 267 54.61 -24.60 -30.35
N LYS A 268 54.29 -24.27 -31.61
CA LYS A 268 54.53 -25.16 -32.74
C LYS A 268 56.04 -25.20 -32.97
N LYS A 269 56.67 -26.38 -32.75
CA LYS A 269 58.05 -26.62 -33.22
C LYS A 269 58.11 -26.37 -34.74
N PRO A 270 59.15 -25.68 -35.25
CA PRO A 270 59.29 -25.44 -36.68
C PRO A 270 59.46 -26.76 -37.43
N LYS A 271 58.73 -26.91 -38.55
CA LYS A 271 58.90 -28.02 -39.50
C LYS A 271 60.23 -27.85 -40.23
N ALA A 272 61.04 -28.91 -40.26
CA ALA A 272 62.26 -28.96 -41.04
C ALA A 272 61.99 -28.72 -42.55
N PRO A 273 62.88 -28.02 -43.27
CA PRO A 273 62.68 -27.68 -44.67
C PRO A 273 62.74 -28.94 -45.55
N LYS A 274 61.69 -29.14 -46.35
CA LYS A 274 61.65 -30.20 -47.37
C LYS A 274 62.52 -29.79 -48.57
N ILE A 275 63.68 -30.41 -48.70
CA ILE A 275 64.49 -30.38 -49.92
C ILE A 275 63.69 -31.08 -51.03
N LYS A 276 63.42 -30.37 -52.13
CA LYS A 276 62.78 -30.92 -53.33
C LYS A 276 63.85 -31.61 -54.17
N MET A 277 63.81 -32.94 -54.27
CA MET A 277 64.52 -33.66 -55.35
C MET A 277 63.61 -33.77 -56.58
N PRO A 278 64.14 -33.63 -57.81
CA PRO A 278 63.36 -33.70 -59.04
C PRO A 278 62.93 -35.13 -59.37
N LYS A 279 61.72 -35.24 -59.95
CA LYS A 279 61.04 -36.50 -60.30
C LYS A 279 61.75 -37.26 -61.43
N PRO A 280 61.90 -38.59 -61.32
CA PRO A 280 62.13 -39.44 -62.48
C PRO A 280 60.80 -39.90 -63.11
N VAL A 281 60.90 -40.10 -64.42
CA VAL A 281 59.85 -40.38 -65.41
C VAL A 281 59.33 -41.82 -65.31
N LYS A 282 58.03 -42.02 -65.57
CA LYS A 282 57.35 -43.33 -65.67
C LYS A 282 57.89 -44.18 -66.84
N PRO A 283 57.81 -45.51 -66.73
CA PRO A 283 57.19 -46.27 -67.81
C PRO A 283 56.07 -47.23 -67.38
N LYS A 284 55.47 -47.81 -68.42
CA LYS A 284 54.10 -48.33 -68.63
C LYS A 284 53.78 -49.70 -67.99
N LYS A 285 52.48 -49.81 -67.66
CA LYS A 285 51.52 -50.94 -67.81
C LYS A 285 52.04 -52.39 -67.76
N GLY A 286 51.49 -53.16 -66.83
CA GLY A 286 51.40 -54.62 -66.92
C GLY A 286 50.42 -55.24 -65.91
N LYS A 287 49.27 -55.69 -66.44
CA LYS A 287 48.34 -56.78 -66.02
C LYS A 287 47.89 -56.98 -64.55
N LYS A 288 46.58 -57.22 -64.46
CA LYS A 288 45.77 -57.63 -63.30
C LYS A 288 46.22 -58.98 -62.71
N ALA A 289 46.08 -59.11 -61.39
CA ALA A 289 45.65 -60.34 -60.73
C ALA A 289 44.77 -59.95 -59.53
N LYS A 290 43.59 -60.60 -59.42
CA LYS A 290 42.66 -60.59 -58.29
C LYS A 290 42.94 -61.86 -57.49
N GLU A 291 43.14 -61.73 -56.19
CA GLU A 291 42.93 -62.75 -55.15
C GLU A 291 42.43 -61.93 -53.92
N GLU A 292 41.18 -62.02 -53.43
CA GLU A 292 40.60 -63.05 -52.52
C GLU A 292 41.45 -63.18 -51.24
N PHE A 293 40.99 -63.11 -49.98
CA PHE A 293 39.73 -63.15 -49.23
C PHE A 293 39.91 -62.19 -48.01
N ASP A 294 38.88 -61.70 -47.31
CA ASP A 294 38.42 -62.37 -46.08
C ASP A 294 37.06 -61.86 -45.62
N THR A 295 36.28 -62.85 -45.24
CA THR A 295 34.99 -62.87 -44.54
C THR A 295 35.00 -62.12 -43.22
N LEU A 296 33.87 -61.49 -42.85
CA LEU A 296 33.28 -61.52 -41.51
C LEU A 296 31.84 -60.97 -41.55
N ILE A 297 30.89 -61.85 -41.22
CA ILE A 297 29.44 -61.67 -41.08
C ILE A 297 29.14 -61.09 -39.67
N PRO A 298 28.03 -60.34 -39.48
CA PRO A 298 27.97 -59.21 -38.56
C PRO A 298 27.48 -59.54 -37.14
N ASP A 299 27.69 -58.53 -36.29
CA ASP A 299 27.35 -58.41 -34.87
C ASP A 299 25.91 -58.80 -34.52
N ASN A 300 25.77 -59.81 -33.66
CA ASN A 300 24.61 -60.00 -32.78
C ASN A 300 24.97 -59.43 -31.40
N LEU A 301 24.23 -58.43 -30.92
CA LEU A 301 24.03 -58.17 -29.48
C LEU A 301 22.91 -57.12 -29.30
N GLU A 302 21.66 -57.58 -29.42
CA GLU A 302 20.51 -56.95 -28.77
C GLU A 302 20.41 -57.48 -27.35
N ASP A 303 20.83 -56.69 -26.36
CA ASP A 303 20.53 -56.95 -24.95
C ASP A 303 19.25 -56.21 -24.56
N PHE A 304 18.19 -57.00 -24.40
CA PHE A 304 17.02 -56.66 -23.60
C PHE A 304 17.40 -56.56 -22.12
N LYS A 305 16.82 -55.58 -21.40
CA LYS A 305 16.00 -55.86 -20.19
C LYS A 305 15.27 -54.62 -19.68
N ALA A 306 13.94 -54.74 -19.72
CA ALA A 306 13.03 -54.09 -18.80
C ALA A 306 13.21 -54.68 -17.39
N GLY A 307 13.00 -53.86 -16.36
CA GLY A 307 12.99 -54.29 -14.97
C GLY A 307 12.38 -53.20 -14.11
N ASP A 308 11.17 -53.48 -13.62
CA ASP A 308 10.38 -52.74 -12.64
C ASP A 308 11.13 -52.45 -11.33
N ILE A 309 10.62 -51.49 -10.55
CA ILE A 309 10.09 -51.68 -9.18
C ILE A 309 9.82 -50.31 -8.54
N ASP A 310 8.57 -50.13 -8.09
CA ASP A 310 8.09 -49.07 -7.19
C ASP A 310 8.73 -49.14 -5.78
N ALA A 311 8.96 -47.97 -5.19
CA ALA A 311 8.76 -47.67 -3.75
C ALA A 311 8.78 -46.15 -3.53
#